data_AF-T2GL50-F1
#
_entry.id   AF-T2GL50-F1
#
_cell.length_a   1.000
_cell.length_b   1.000
_cell.length_c   1.000
_cell.angle_alpha   90.00
_cell.angle_beta   90.00
_cell.angle_gamma   90.00
#
_symmetry.space_group_name_H-M   'P 1'
#
loop_
_entity.id
_entity.type
_entity.pdbx_description
1 polymer ?
#
loop_
_entity_poly.entity_id
_entity_poly.type
_entity_poly.pdbx_seq_one_letter_code
_entity_poly.pdbx_strand_id
1 'polypeptide(L)'
;MQLLLGRRPYARIAFLDDVSRRYRERYGSSYHDDVFSVHQALGLGAETGAACVYASITPLKEKEIIINFKTDASRDSDLQNHLFKILRCLIDECGVYSFNMSMHPFNAEMEIPGIIRIIDRGNIASASSDMGGMELFGSSVIGSDPYITFNRIKGALDA
;
A
#
# COMPACT_ATOMS: atom_id res chain seq x y z
N MET A 1 13.49 7.18 -9.63
CA MET A 1 12.41 7.88 -8.91
C MET A 1 11.83 8.94 -9.82
N GLN A 2 10.51 9.10 -9.85
CA GLN A 2 9.82 10.12 -10.64
C GLN A 2 8.90 10.92 -9.72
N LEU A 3 8.79 12.23 -9.96
CA LEU A 3 7.85 13.11 -9.27
C LEU A 3 6.86 13.65 -10.29
N LEU A 4 5.57 13.55 -9.97
CA LEU A 4 4.48 14.01 -10.83
C LEU A 4 3.70 15.10 -10.09
N LEU A 5 3.70 16.32 -10.65
CA LEU A 5 2.98 17.48 -10.12
C LEU A 5 1.91 17.90 -11.11
N GLY A 6 0.67 18.02 -10.62
CA GLY A 6 -0.49 18.42 -11.42
C GLY A 6 -1.29 19.51 -10.72
N ARG A 7 -2.00 20.33 -11.51
CA ARG A 7 -2.96 21.32 -10.97
C ARG A 7 -4.20 20.70 -10.35
N ARG A 8 -4.46 19.43 -10.65
CA ARG A 8 -5.59 18.65 -10.14
C ARG A 8 -5.09 17.28 -9.70
N PRO A 9 -5.76 16.62 -8.73
CA PRO A 9 -5.44 15.25 -8.36
C PRO A 9 -5.55 14.30 -9.56
N TYR A 10 -4.62 13.35 -9.66
CA TYR A 10 -4.72 12.28 -10.67
C TYR A 10 -5.94 11.41 -10.41
N ALA A 11 -6.48 10.79 -11.47
CA ALA A 11 -7.77 10.11 -11.46
C ALA A 11 -7.94 9.13 -10.28
N ARG A 12 -6.92 8.31 -9.98
CA ARG A 12 -6.98 7.36 -8.86
C ARG A 12 -7.07 8.04 -7.49
N ILE A 13 -6.36 9.15 -7.30
CA ILE A 13 -6.40 9.93 -6.05
C ILE A 13 -7.74 10.65 -5.92
N ALA A 14 -8.21 11.30 -6.99
CA ALA A 14 -9.53 11.94 -7.00
C ALA A 14 -10.67 10.94 -6.71
N PHE A 15 -10.58 9.74 -7.28
CA PHE A 15 -11.54 8.67 -7.02
C PHE A 15 -11.51 8.20 -5.55
N LEU A 16 -10.33 8.01 -4.96
CA LEU A 16 -10.22 7.61 -3.56
C LEU A 16 -10.76 8.70 -2.62
N ASP A 17 -10.51 9.98 -2.92
CA ASP A 17 -11.08 11.09 -2.16
C ASP A 17 -12.61 11.10 -2.21
N ASP A 18 -13.21 10.97 -3.40
CA ASP A 18 -14.67 10.89 -3.57
C ASP A 18 -15.27 9.71 -2.80
N VAL A 19 -14.69 8.52 -2.93
CA VAL A 19 -15.15 7.32 -2.23
C VAL A 19 -15.07 7.51 -0.72
N SER A 20 -13.97 8.05 -0.20
CA SER A 20 -13.79 8.26 1.24
C SER A 20 -14.77 9.30 1.79
N ARG A 21 -15.06 10.38 1.06
CA ARG A 21 -16.10 11.37 1.45
C ARG A 21 -17.48 10.72 1.51
N ARG A 22 -17.88 10.03 0.45
CA ARG A 22 -19.19 9.35 0.39
C ARG A 22 -19.34 8.26 1.45
N TYR A 23 -18.25 7.55 1.74
CA TYR A 23 -18.22 6.55 2.81
C TYR A 23 -18.44 7.21 4.17
N ARG A 24 -17.73 8.31 4.46
CA ARG A 24 -17.89 9.08 5.70
C ARG A 24 -19.30 9.64 5.84
N GLU A 25 -19.87 10.20 4.78
CA GLU A 25 -21.25 10.72 4.80
C GLU A 25 -22.27 9.62 5.12
N ARG A 26 -22.05 8.40 4.60
CA ARG A 26 -22.98 7.28 4.77
C ARG A 26 -22.83 6.55 6.10
N TYR A 27 -21.60 6.35 6.58
CA TYR A 27 -21.29 5.48 7.71
C TYR A 27 -20.76 6.23 8.93
N GLY A 28 -20.38 7.50 8.80
CA GLY A 28 -19.84 8.32 9.89
C GLY A 28 -18.40 7.97 10.29
N SER A 29 -17.74 7.05 9.57
CA SER A 29 -16.39 6.58 9.83
C SER A 29 -15.44 6.86 8.67
N SER A 30 -14.14 6.72 8.92
CA SER A 30 -13.09 6.90 7.92
C SER A 30 -12.92 5.61 7.12
N TYR A 31 -13.08 5.69 5.79
CA TYR A 31 -12.94 4.53 4.90
C TYR A 31 -11.59 3.81 5.09
N HIS A 32 -10.51 4.57 5.18
CA HIS A 32 -9.16 4.00 5.29
C HIS A 32 -8.87 3.39 6.67
N ASP A 33 -9.44 3.97 7.73
CA ASP A 33 -9.30 3.42 9.08
C ASP A 33 -10.11 2.11 9.19
N ASP A 34 -11.33 2.06 8.65
CA ASP A 34 -12.15 0.84 8.65
C ASP A 34 -11.54 -0.27 7.78
N VAL A 35 -11.00 0.08 6.59
CA VAL A 35 -10.25 -0.87 5.76
C VAL A 35 -9.06 -1.43 6.52
N PHE A 36 -8.31 -0.59 7.23
CA PHE A 36 -7.21 -1.07 8.06
C PHE A 36 -7.69 -1.99 9.18
N SER A 37 -8.76 -1.63 9.90
CA SER A 37 -9.32 -2.46 10.97
C SER A 37 -9.72 -3.85 10.48
N VAL A 38 -10.27 -3.97 9.27
CA VAL A 38 -10.55 -5.28 8.65
C VAL A 38 -9.28 -6.08 8.44
N HIS A 39 -8.22 -5.48 7.88
CA HIS A 39 -6.96 -6.18 7.66
C HIS A 39 -6.27 -6.55 8.98
N GLN A 40 -6.32 -5.69 9.99
CA GLN A 40 -5.81 -5.95 11.33
C GLN A 40 -6.55 -7.12 11.99
N ALA A 41 -7.88 -7.17 11.89
CA ALA A 41 -8.68 -8.28 12.39
C ALA A 41 -8.36 -9.62 11.70
N LEU A 42 -7.97 -9.58 10.42
CA LEU A 42 -7.47 -10.74 9.68
C LEU A 42 -6.01 -11.10 10.02
N GLY A 43 -5.31 -10.32 10.85
CA GLY A 43 -3.89 -10.53 11.12
C GLY A 43 -2.96 -10.10 9.98
N LEU A 44 -3.49 -9.36 9.01
CA LEU A 44 -2.77 -8.79 7.86
C LEU A 44 -2.42 -7.30 8.03
N GLY A 45 -2.65 -6.75 9.23
CA GLY A 45 -2.36 -5.36 9.57
C GLY A 45 -1.55 -5.22 10.86
N ALA A 46 -0.70 -4.20 10.91
CA ALA A 46 0.12 -3.83 12.05
C ALA A 46 0.21 -2.30 12.17
N GLU A 47 0.19 -1.81 13.40
CA GLU A 47 0.45 -0.41 13.72
C GLU A 47 1.93 -0.24 14.05
N THR A 48 2.56 0.77 13.47
CA THR A 48 3.98 1.05 13.65
C THR A 48 4.17 2.56 13.81
N GLY A 49 4.31 3.00 15.07
CA GLY A 49 4.26 4.43 15.39
C GLY A 49 2.89 5.02 15.03
N ALA A 50 2.89 6.12 14.26
CA ALA A 50 1.66 6.75 13.76
C ALA A 50 1.16 6.19 12.41
N ALA A 51 1.83 5.17 11.87
CA ALA A 51 1.50 4.57 10.58
C ALA A 51 0.80 3.22 10.73
N CYS A 52 -0.08 2.92 9.80
CA CYS A 52 -0.80 1.65 9.69
C CYS A 52 -0.30 0.91 8.45
N VAL A 53 0.28 -0.28 8.63
CA VAL A 53 0.83 -1.11 7.55
C VAL A 53 -0.03 -2.35 7.38
N TYR A 54 -0.36 -2.71 6.14
CA TYR A 54 -1.11 -3.94 5.87
C TYR A 54 -0.81 -4.54 4.49
N ALA A 55 -0.94 -5.86 4.38
CA ALA A 55 -0.97 -6.57 3.09
C ALA A 55 -2.41 -6.62 2.56
N SER A 56 -2.63 -6.15 1.34
CA SER A 56 -3.98 -6.04 0.76
C SER A 56 -4.60 -7.42 0.46
N ILE A 57 -5.86 -7.64 0.88
CA ILE A 57 -6.65 -8.82 0.47
C ILE A 57 -7.29 -8.66 -0.92
N THR A 58 -7.28 -7.45 -1.47
CA THR A 58 -7.69 -7.15 -2.86
C THR A 58 -6.54 -6.48 -3.61
N PRO A 59 -5.39 -7.17 -3.76
CA PRO A 59 -4.19 -6.56 -4.30
C PRO A 59 -4.31 -6.36 -5.81
N LEU A 60 -3.74 -5.26 -6.34
CA LEU A 60 -3.72 -5.04 -7.80
C LEU A 60 -2.62 -5.87 -8.49
N LYS A 61 -1.51 -6.10 -7.81
CA LYS A 61 -0.39 -6.96 -8.22
C LYS A 61 0.16 -7.70 -7.00
N GLU A 62 1.04 -8.66 -7.24
CA GLU A 62 1.64 -9.53 -6.23
C GLU A 62 2.21 -8.76 -5.04
N LYS A 63 2.12 -9.36 -3.85
CA LYS A 63 2.73 -8.86 -2.59
C LYS A 63 2.48 -7.38 -2.33
N GLU A 64 1.25 -6.92 -2.57
CA GLU A 64 0.90 -5.52 -2.41
C GLU A 64 0.84 -5.13 -0.92
N ILE A 65 1.70 -4.18 -0.54
CA ILE A 65 1.75 -3.61 0.81
C ILE A 65 1.32 -2.15 0.76
N ILE A 66 0.48 -1.77 1.72
CA ILE A 66 -0.01 -0.41 1.87
C ILE A 66 0.40 0.12 3.24
N ILE A 67 0.88 1.36 3.27
CA ILE A 67 1.19 2.10 4.49
C ILE A 67 0.36 3.38 4.47
N ASN A 68 -0.55 3.52 5.44
CA ASN A 68 -1.32 4.73 5.68
C ASN A 68 -0.64 5.55 6.78
N PHE A 69 -0.51 6.86 6.59
CA PHE A 69 0.08 7.77 7.56
C PHE A 69 -0.63 9.13 7.54
N LYS A 70 -0.59 9.87 8.65
CA LYS A 70 -1.25 11.19 8.80
C LYS A 70 -0.23 12.31 9.11
N THR A 71 1.06 12.03 8.93
CA THR A 71 2.20 12.91 9.26
C THR A 71 2.89 13.45 8.00
N ASP A 72 3.77 14.44 8.16
CA ASP A 72 4.73 14.82 7.11
C ASP A 72 5.83 13.76 7.04
N ALA A 73 5.75 12.90 6.03
CA ALA A 73 6.69 11.80 5.83
C ALA A 73 8.16 12.23 5.73
N SER A 74 8.45 13.47 5.36
CA SER A 74 9.83 13.97 5.30
C SER A 74 10.46 14.17 6.68
N ARG A 75 9.62 14.32 7.72
CA ARG A 75 10.02 14.55 9.11
C ARG A 75 9.72 13.37 10.03
N ASP A 76 9.18 12.29 9.48
CA ASP A 76 8.79 11.10 10.22
C ASP A 76 9.86 10.01 10.05
N SER A 77 10.86 10.04 10.94
CA SER A 77 11.97 9.07 10.90
C SER A 77 11.51 7.64 11.17
N ASP A 78 10.44 7.44 11.95
CA ASP A 78 9.88 6.12 12.22
C ASP A 78 9.25 5.55 10.95
N LEU A 79 8.44 6.34 10.24
CA LEU A 79 7.88 5.95 8.94
C LEU A 79 8.99 5.59 7.93
N GLN A 80 10.06 6.39 7.87
CA GLN A 80 11.20 6.13 6.99
C GLN A 80 11.91 4.82 7.35
N ASN A 81 12.10 4.55 8.64
CA ASN A 81 12.71 3.32 9.12
C ASN A 81 11.82 2.09 8.85
N HIS A 82 10.51 2.18 9.10
CA HIS A 82 9.56 1.12 8.77
C HIS A 82 9.53 0.85 7.27
N LEU A 83 9.51 1.89 6.44
CA LEU A 83 9.58 1.74 4.98
C LEU A 83 10.86 1.02 4.55
N PHE A 84 12.01 1.40 5.13
CA PHE A 84 13.28 0.72 4.88
C PHE A 84 13.22 -0.76 5.25
N LYS A 85 12.74 -1.09 6.46
CA LYS A 85 12.59 -2.48 6.93
C LYS A 85 11.67 -3.30 6.03
N ILE A 86 10.52 -2.75 5.64
CA ILE A 86 9.57 -3.40 4.73
C ILE A 86 10.24 -3.70 3.39
N LEU A 87 10.92 -2.72 2.79
CA LEU A 87 11.61 -2.91 1.51
C LEU A 87 12.73 -3.96 1.62
N ARG A 88 13.52 -3.95 2.70
CA ARG A 88 14.54 -4.98 2.94
C ARG A 88 13.93 -6.37 3.10
N CYS A 89 12.87 -6.51 3.89
CA CYS A 89 12.17 -7.78 4.06
C CYS A 89 11.59 -8.30 2.72
N LEU A 90 11.01 -7.41 1.91
CA LEU A 90 10.48 -7.80 0.60
C LEU A 90 11.60 -8.33 -0.33
N ILE A 91 12.74 -7.65 -0.36
CA ILE A 91 13.88 -8.00 -1.22
C ILE A 91 14.60 -9.26 -0.70
N ASP A 92 14.98 -9.25 0.57
CA ASP A 92 15.89 -10.25 1.14
C ASP A 92 15.17 -11.54 1.51
N GLU A 93 13.91 -11.44 1.94
CA GLU A 93 13.18 -12.59 2.47
C GLU A 93 12.03 -12.99 1.55
N CYS A 94 11.29 -12.05 0.97
CA CYS A 94 10.10 -12.37 0.17
C CYS A 94 10.38 -12.63 -1.31
N GLY A 95 11.64 -12.60 -1.74
CA GLY A 95 12.03 -12.89 -3.13
C GLY A 95 11.53 -11.86 -4.14
N VAL A 96 11.38 -10.60 -3.73
CA VAL A 96 11.00 -9.50 -4.61
C VAL A 96 12.25 -9.00 -5.34
N TYR A 97 12.31 -9.23 -6.65
CA TYR A 97 13.43 -8.79 -7.50
C TYR A 97 13.20 -7.42 -8.14
N SER A 98 11.94 -7.10 -8.43
CA SER A 98 11.54 -5.81 -9.00
C SER A 98 10.24 -5.35 -8.36
N PHE A 99 10.15 -4.08 -8.03
CA PHE A 99 8.96 -3.52 -7.39
C PHE A 99 8.70 -2.10 -7.87
N ASN A 100 7.43 -1.69 -7.80
CA ASN A 100 7.07 -0.29 -7.86
C ASN A 100 6.64 0.17 -6.47
N MET A 101 7.12 1.34 -6.10
CA MET A 101 6.69 2.06 -4.91
C MET A 101 6.14 3.41 -5.34
N SER A 102 4.93 3.71 -4.93
CA SER A 102 4.27 5.00 -5.16
C SER A 102 3.87 5.60 -3.83
N MET A 103 3.91 6.93 -3.75
CA MET A 103 3.53 7.67 -2.57
C MET A 103 2.60 8.82 -2.95
N HIS A 104 1.50 8.92 -2.23
CA HIS A 104 0.70 10.13 -2.15
C HIS A 104 0.93 10.77 -0.78
N PRO A 105 1.40 12.02 -0.69
CA PRO A 105 1.63 12.68 0.59
C PRO A 105 0.30 12.94 1.29
N PHE A 106 0.34 13.07 2.62
CA PHE A 106 -0.82 13.50 3.37
C PHE A 106 -1.23 14.93 2.98
N ASN A 107 -2.52 15.14 2.74
CA ASN A 107 -3.10 16.45 2.48
C ASN A 107 -4.40 16.57 3.31
N ALA A 108 -4.41 17.52 4.24
CA ALA A 108 -5.54 17.76 5.15
C ALA A 108 -6.83 18.24 4.45
N GLU A 109 -6.75 18.71 3.21
CA GLU A 109 -7.93 19.09 2.41
C GLU A 109 -8.65 17.88 1.80
N MET A 110 -7.99 16.72 1.75
CA MET A 110 -8.54 15.48 1.22
C MET A 110 -8.95 14.52 2.34
N GLU A 111 -9.95 13.69 2.06
CA GLU A 111 -10.51 12.67 2.93
C GLU A 111 -9.74 11.34 2.84
N ILE A 112 -8.45 11.42 2.53
CA ILE A 112 -7.55 10.27 2.40
C ILE A 112 -6.30 10.52 3.24
N PRO A 113 -5.70 9.48 3.84
CA PRO A 113 -4.41 9.62 4.49
C PRO A 113 -3.30 9.84 3.45
N GLY A 114 -2.08 10.07 3.92
CA GLY A 114 -0.91 9.77 3.11
C GLY A 114 -0.85 8.27 2.87
N ILE A 115 -0.53 7.86 1.64
CA ILE A 115 -0.52 6.47 1.21
C ILE A 115 0.81 6.15 0.54
N ILE A 116 1.58 5.22 1.10
CA ILE A 116 2.64 4.52 0.37
C ILE A 116 2.10 3.17 -0.06
N ARG A 117 2.30 2.83 -1.32
CA ARG A 117 1.87 1.57 -1.91
C ARG A 117 3.03 0.92 -2.64
N ILE A 118 3.33 -0.32 -2.27
CA ILE A 118 4.41 -1.13 -2.83
C ILE A 118 3.78 -2.34 -3.52
N ILE A 119 4.24 -2.67 -4.72
CA ILE A 119 3.81 -3.86 -5.46
C ILE A 119 5.02 -4.60 -6.03
N ASP A 120 4.98 -5.93 -6.01
CA ASP A 120 5.95 -6.79 -6.70
C ASP A 120 5.62 -6.84 -8.20
N ARG A 121 6.64 -6.58 -9.02
CA ARG A 121 6.59 -6.59 -10.49
C ARG A 121 7.07 -7.92 -11.08
N GLY A 122 7.44 -8.87 -10.23
CA GLY A 122 7.89 -10.21 -10.58
C GLY A 122 9.30 -10.22 -11.17
N ASN A 123 9.61 -11.29 -11.90
CA ASN A 123 10.91 -11.46 -12.52
C ASN A 123 10.98 -10.67 -13.83
N ILE A 124 11.95 -9.76 -13.94
CA ILE A 124 12.18 -8.92 -15.13
C ILE A 124 12.44 -9.78 -16.38
N ALA A 125 13.04 -10.96 -16.23
CA ALA A 125 13.30 -11.88 -17.34
C ALA A 125 12.06 -12.68 -17.78
N SER A 126 10.96 -12.61 -17.04
CA SER A 126 9.74 -13.35 -17.35
C SER A 126 8.68 -12.46 -18.01
N ALA A 127 8.27 -12.81 -19.23
CA ALA A 127 7.20 -12.11 -19.94
C ALA A 127 5.83 -12.20 -19.23
N SER A 128 5.62 -13.23 -18.39
CA SER A 128 4.37 -13.39 -17.63
C SER A 128 4.28 -12.50 -16.39
N SER A 129 5.35 -11.80 -16.02
CA SER A 129 5.38 -10.95 -14.81
C SER A 129 4.85 -9.54 -15.03
N ASP A 130 4.81 -9.07 -16.28
CA ASP A 130 4.26 -7.75 -16.61
C ASP A 130 2.72 -7.72 -16.52
N MET A 131 2.14 -6.53 -16.64
CA MET A 131 0.69 -6.38 -16.77
C MET A 131 0.25 -6.83 -18.16
N GLY A 132 -0.66 -7.81 -18.21
CA GLY A 132 -1.21 -8.35 -19.44
C GLY A 132 -2.67 -7.97 -19.66
N GLY A 133 -3.30 -8.61 -20.65
CA GLY A 133 -4.71 -8.38 -20.97
C GLY A 133 -5.67 -8.66 -19.79
N MET A 134 -5.31 -9.62 -18.92
CA MET A 134 -6.09 -9.91 -17.71
C MET A 134 -6.10 -8.74 -16.74
N GLU A 135 -4.96 -8.12 -16.41
CA GLU A 135 -4.96 -6.97 -15.51
C GLU A 135 -5.50 -5.69 -16.15
N LEU A 136 -5.46 -5.58 -17.49
CA LEU A 136 -5.99 -4.43 -18.21
C LEU A 136 -7.51 -4.45 -18.36
N PHE A 137 -8.10 -5.61 -18.62
CA PHE A 137 -9.54 -5.74 -18.96
C PHE A 137 -10.32 -6.72 -18.08
N GLY A 138 -9.64 -7.65 -17.43
CA GLY A 138 -10.24 -8.68 -16.60
C GLY A 138 -10.07 -8.38 -15.11
N SER A 139 -9.21 -9.17 -14.45
CA SER A 139 -8.96 -9.11 -13.02
C SER A 139 -7.45 -9.13 -12.73
N SER A 140 -7.09 -8.71 -11.52
CA SER A 140 -5.74 -8.91 -10.99
C SER A 140 -5.39 -10.40 -10.96
N VAL A 141 -4.18 -10.73 -11.40
CA VAL A 141 -3.62 -12.09 -11.37
C VAL A 141 -2.67 -12.16 -10.18
N ILE A 142 -3.06 -12.92 -9.16
CA ILE A 142 -2.38 -13.01 -7.87
C ILE A 142 -2.21 -14.48 -7.49
N GLY A 143 -0.98 -14.92 -7.33
CA GLY A 143 -0.59 -16.25 -6.88
C GLY A 143 0.08 -16.27 -5.52
N SER A 144 0.51 -15.12 -4.99
CA SER A 144 1.09 -15.01 -3.65
C SER A 144 0.03 -15.03 -2.55
N ASP A 145 0.34 -15.71 -1.45
CA ASP A 145 -0.45 -15.65 -0.23
C ASP A 145 -0.05 -14.40 0.60
N PRO A 146 -0.98 -13.45 0.84
CA PRO A 146 -0.68 -12.24 1.61
C PRO A 146 -0.30 -12.54 3.06
N TYR A 147 -0.76 -13.63 3.66
CA TYR A 147 -0.44 -13.99 5.05
C TYR A 147 1.03 -14.39 5.21
N ILE A 148 1.57 -15.14 4.25
CA ILE A 148 2.99 -15.53 4.26
C ILE A 148 3.88 -14.29 4.16
N THR A 149 3.54 -13.37 3.26
CA THR A 149 4.30 -12.14 3.04
C THR A 149 4.21 -11.24 4.27
N PHE A 150 3.00 -11.03 4.80
CA PHE A 150 2.79 -10.13 5.92
C PHE A 150 3.41 -10.63 7.22
N ASN A 151 3.40 -11.94 7.48
CA ASN A 151 4.05 -12.50 8.67
C ASN A 151 5.55 -12.18 8.73
N ARG A 152 6.24 -12.18 7.57
CA ARG A 152 7.65 -11.79 7.49
C ARG A 152 7.84 -10.30 7.74
N ILE A 153 6.99 -9.48 7.10
CA ILE A 153 7.01 -8.03 7.30
C ILE A 153 6.79 -7.66 8.77
N LYS A 154 5.80 -8.29 9.41
CA LYS A 154 5.52 -8.07 10.83
C LYS A 154 6.75 -8.38 11.70
N GLY A 155 7.41 -9.51 11.47
CA GLY A 155 8.65 -9.85 12.16
C GLY A 155 9.77 -8.82 11.94
N ALA A 156 9.89 -8.27 10.72
CA ALA A 156 10.87 -7.23 10.41
C ALA A 156 10.55 -5.88 11.07
N LEU A 157 9.27 -5.55 11.28
CA LEU A 157 8.83 -4.33 11.94
C LEU A 157 9.09 -4.37 13.46
N ASP A 158 8.94 -5.55 14.07
CA ASP A 158 9.13 -5.80 15.50
C ASP A 158 10.62 -5.90 15.94
N ALA A 159 11.54 -6.12 14.99
CA ALA A 159 12.99 -6.26 15.22
C ALA A 159 13.74 -4.92 15.29
#